data_AF-A0A450S392-F1
#
_entry.id   AF-A0A450S392-F1
#
_cell.length_a   1.000
_cell.length_b   1.000
_cell.length_c   1.000
_cell.angle_alpha   90.00
_cell.angle_beta   90.00
_cell.angle_gamma   90.00
#
_symmetry.space_group_name_H-M   'P 1'
#
loop_
_entity.id
_entity.type
_entity.pdbx_description
1 polymer ?
#
loop_
_entity_poly.entity_id
_entity_poly.type
_entity_poly.pdbx_seq_one_letter_code
_entity_poly.pdbx_strand_id
1 'polypeptide(L)'
;MYTRFLIRGIRTGQVDRDQDGTITIGELHDYARHKVQEIQPAMRPEIYPGREGYAIRIVRVSMGDPMEKYAGEVAQVMDHRGEISSVVARANELRQRFQARISPTSRSGSTSSTCSPDS
;
A
#
# COMPACT_ATOMS: atom_id res chain seq x y z
N MET A 1 -12.34 18.00 -24.05
CA MET A 1 -11.14 17.55 -23.31
C MET A 1 -11.43 17.07 -21.88
N TYR A 2 -12.24 17.79 -21.10
CA TYR A 2 -12.56 17.44 -19.69
C TYR A 2 -13.00 15.99 -19.46
N THR A 3 -14.01 15.49 -20.19
CA THR A 3 -14.50 14.09 -20.06
C THR A 3 -13.41 13.05 -20.32
N ARG A 4 -12.46 13.33 -21.24
CA ARG A 4 -11.36 12.41 -21.52
C ARG A 4 -10.43 12.24 -20.32
N PHE A 5 -10.18 13.32 -19.58
CA PHE A 5 -9.36 13.27 -18.38
C PHE A 5 -10.10 12.65 -17.20
N LEU A 6 -11.41 12.86 -17.06
CA LEU A 6 -12.20 12.10 -16.08
C LEU A 6 -12.08 10.58 -16.31
N ILE A 7 -12.31 10.11 -17.53
CA ILE A 7 -12.20 8.69 -17.88
C ILE A 7 -10.78 8.18 -17.65
N ARG A 8 -9.76 8.95 -18.05
CA ARG A 8 -8.36 8.57 -17.85
C ARG A 8 -8.04 8.42 -16.36
N GLY A 9 -8.45 9.37 -15.53
CA GLY A 9 -8.22 9.36 -14.09
C GLY A 9 -8.85 8.14 -13.41
N ILE A 10 -10.09 7.80 -13.78
CA ILE A 10 -10.78 6.60 -13.30
C ILE A 10 -10.03 5.32 -13.73
N ARG A 11 -9.56 5.26 -14.99
CA ARG A 11 -8.89 4.06 -15.51
C ARG A 11 -7.49 3.85 -14.93
N THR A 12 -6.75 4.92 -14.68
CA THR A 12 -5.34 4.82 -14.27
C THR A 12 -5.15 4.85 -12.77
N GLY A 13 -6.15 5.31 -11.99
CA GLY A 13 -6.02 5.46 -10.54
C GLY A 13 -5.09 6.60 -10.11
N GLN A 14 -4.44 7.32 -11.04
CA GLN A 14 -3.48 8.41 -10.77
C GLN A 14 -4.09 9.66 -10.12
N VAL A 15 -5.38 9.60 -9.81
CA VAL A 15 -6.15 10.68 -9.20
C VAL A 15 -6.02 10.65 -7.68
N ASP A 16 -5.75 9.47 -7.10
CA ASP A 16 -5.48 9.27 -5.68
C ASP A 16 -4.15 9.97 -5.32
N ARG A 17 -4.26 11.23 -4.89
CA ARG A 17 -3.10 12.10 -4.62
C ARG A 17 -2.61 11.95 -3.18
N ASP A 18 -3.52 11.69 -2.25
CA ASP A 18 -3.20 11.49 -0.85
C ASP A 18 -2.83 10.02 -0.53
N GLN A 19 -2.96 9.14 -1.52
CA GLN A 19 -2.60 7.72 -1.46
C GLN A 19 -3.43 6.94 -0.42
N ASP A 20 -4.64 7.43 -0.14
CA ASP A 20 -5.57 6.79 0.79
C ASP A 20 -6.30 5.58 0.16
N GLY A 21 -6.12 5.34 -1.14
CA GLY A 21 -6.74 4.25 -1.89
C GLY A 21 -8.17 4.55 -2.39
N THR A 22 -8.61 5.80 -2.25
CA THR A 22 -9.92 6.31 -2.63
C THR A 22 -9.78 7.39 -3.68
N ILE A 23 -10.73 7.45 -4.61
CA ILE A 23 -10.89 8.64 -5.44
C ILE A 23 -12.21 9.33 -5.10
N THR A 24 -12.12 10.59 -4.69
CA THR A 24 -13.26 11.49 -4.48
C THR A 24 -13.64 12.27 -5.74
N ILE A 25 -14.86 12.83 -5.77
CA ILE A 25 -15.29 13.75 -6.83
C ILE A 25 -14.35 14.96 -6.93
N GLY A 26 -13.91 15.51 -5.80
CA GLY A 26 -13.00 16.65 -5.75
C GLY A 26 -11.66 16.35 -6.42
N GLU A 27 -11.02 15.25 -6.06
CA GLU A 27 -9.74 14.88 -6.66
C GLU A 27 -9.85 14.61 -8.15
N LEU A 28 -10.94 13.94 -8.58
CA LEU A 28 -11.17 13.65 -9.98
C LEU A 28 -11.42 14.93 -10.79
N HIS A 29 -12.16 15.88 -10.24
CA HIS A 29 -12.34 17.20 -10.83
C HIS A 29 -11.02 17.95 -10.93
N ASP A 30 -10.24 18.02 -9.85
CA ASP A 30 -8.98 18.74 -9.81
C ASP A 30 -7.95 18.18 -10.78
N TYR A 31 -7.88 16.85 -10.90
CA TYR A 31 -7.08 16.18 -11.92
C TYR A 31 -7.49 16.61 -13.33
N ALA A 32 -8.78 16.51 -13.65
CA ALA A 32 -9.27 16.83 -14.99
C ALA A 32 -9.13 18.32 -15.31
N ARG A 33 -9.39 19.20 -14.33
CA ARG A 33 -9.21 20.65 -14.44
C ARG A 33 -7.76 21.01 -14.72
N HIS A 34 -6.82 20.45 -13.96
CA HIS A 34 -5.39 20.68 -14.15
C HIS A 34 -4.94 20.25 -15.55
N LYS A 35 -5.31 19.04 -15.99
CA LYS A 35 -4.95 18.52 -17.32
C LYS A 35 -5.58 19.29 -18.48
N VAL A 36 -6.77 19.83 -18.29
CA VAL A 36 -7.39 20.73 -19.26
C VAL A 36 -6.59 22.03 -19.35
N GLN A 37 -6.18 22.61 -18.22
CA GLN A 37 -5.46 23.88 -18.17
C GLN A 37 -4.03 23.80 -18.71
N GLU A 38 -3.36 22.65 -18.57
CA GLU A 38 -2.07 22.38 -19.24
C GLU A 38 -2.16 22.52 -20.76
N ILE A 39 -3.28 22.10 -21.36
CA ILE A 39 -3.49 22.11 -22.81
C ILE A 39 -4.12 23.43 -23.28
N GLN A 40 -5.07 23.94 -22.49
CA GLN A 40 -5.86 25.12 -22.82
C GLN A 40 -5.97 26.00 -21.57
N PRO A 41 -5.01 26.90 -21.32
CA PRO A 41 -4.96 27.72 -20.10
C PRO A 41 -6.19 28.59 -19.87
N ALA A 42 -6.89 28.96 -20.95
CA ALA A 42 -8.12 29.74 -20.89
C ALA A 42 -9.35 28.94 -20.41
N MET A 43 -9.30 27.60 -20.45
CA MET A 43 -10.45 26.77 -20.07
C MET A 43 -10.55 26.64 -18.55
N ARG A 44 -11.75 26.89 -18.01
CA ARG A 44 -12.06 26.81 -16.58
C ARG A 44 -13.25 25.86 -16.34
N PRO A 45 -13.02 24.54 -16.28
CA PRO A 45 -14.04 23.60 -15.85
C PRO A 45 -14.45 23.87 -14.40
N GLU A 46 -15.74 23.76 -14.12
CA GLU A 46 -16.32 23.89 -12.78
C GLU A 46 -17.25 22.70 -12.51
N ILE A 47 -17.43 22.38 -11.23
CA ILE A 47 -18.46 21.45 -10.75
C ILE A 47 -19.20 22.11 -9.59
N TYR A 48 -20.49 21.79 -9.45
CA TYR A 48 -21.34 22.29 -8.37
C TYR A 48 -21.88 21.13 -7.54
N PRO A 49 -21.00 20.40 -6.83
CA PRO A 49 -21.46 19.46 -5.82
C PRO A 49 -22.11 20.25 -4.69
N GLY A 50 -23.22 19.76 -4.14
CA GLY A 50 -23.80 20.33 -2.92
C GLY A 50 -22.83 20.25 -1.73
N ARG A 51 -23.32 20.53 -0.51
CA ARG A 51 -22.49 20.70 0.70
C ARG A 51 -21.30 19.75 0.83
N GLU A 52 -21.51 18.45 0.65
CA GLU A 52 -20.47 17.42 0.82
C GLU A 52 -20.16 16.67 -0.48
N GLY A 53 -20.65 17.15 -1.62
CA GLY A 53 -20.58 16.37 -2.86
C GLY A 53 -19.14 16.20 -3.38
N TYR A 54 -18.19 17.06 -3.00
CA TYR A 54 -16.77 16.86 -3.30
C TYR A 54 -16.19 15.62 -2.62
N ALA A 55 -16.69 15.23 -1.45
CA ALA A 55 -16.21 14.10 -0.67
C ALA A 55 -16.83 12.76 -1.10
N ILE A 56 -17.75 12.76 -2.07
CA ILE A 56 -18.35 11.53 -2.58
C ILE A 56 -17.25 10.66 -3.19
N ARG A 57 -17.12 9.44 -2.69
CA ARG A 57 -16.15 8.43 -3.13
C ARG A 57 -16.71 7.70 -4.35
N ILE A 58 -16.02 7.75 -5.49
CA ILE A 58 -16.49 7.14 -6.75
C ILE A 58 -15.88 5.75 -6.95
N VAL A 59 -14.59 5.59 -6.63
CA VAL A 59 -13.84 4.37 -6.94
C VAL A 59 -12.97 3.99 -5.74
N ARG A 60 -12.98 2.70 -5.38
CA ARG A 60 -11.90 2.10 -4.59
C ARG A 60 -10.80 1.76 -5.60
N VAL A 61 -9.69 2.49 -5.56
CA VAL A 61 -8.56 2.17 -6.44
C VAL A 61 -8.18 0.72 -6.12
N SER A 62 -8.02 -0.12 -7.15
CA SER A 62 -7.30 -1.37 -6.95
C SER A 62 -5.91 -0.95 -6.48
N MET A 63 -5.70 -0.92 -5.16
CA MET A 63 -4.37 -0.79 -4.61
C MET A 63 -3.53 -1.81 -5.38
N GLY A 64 -2.42 -1.38 -5.96
CA GLY A 64 -1.47 -2.28 -6.62
C GLY A 64 -1.05 -3.41 -5.67
N ASP A 65 -0.02 -4.19 -6.01
CA ASP A 65 0.42 -5.22 -5.07
C ASP A 65 0.62 -4.60 -3.67
N PRO A 66 -0.14 -5.02 -2.63
CA PRO A 66 -0.02 -4.47 -1.29
C PRO A 66 1.43 -4.52 -0.78
N MET A 67 2.21 -5.45 -1.32
CA MET A 67 3.63 -5.60 -1.03
C MET A 67 4.49 -4.45 -1.56
N GLU A 68 4.15 -3.85 -2.71
CA GLU A 68 4.85 -2.68 -3.25
C GLU A 68 4.60 -1.43 -2.40
N LYS A 69 3.35 -1.22 -1.95
CA LYS A 69 3.01 -0.10 -1.05
C LYS A 69 3.73 -0.24 0.29
N TYR A 70 3.67 -1.43 0.89
CA TYR A 70 4.38 -1.72 2.13
C TYR A 70 5.90 -1.55 1.96
N ALA A 71 6.49 -2.03 0.86
CA ALA A 71 7.91 -1.88 0.60
C ALA A 71 8.31 -0.39 0.46
N GLY A 72 7.50 0.43 -0.19
CA GLY A 72 7.72 1.87 -0.31
C GLY A 72 7.65 2.60 1.02
N GLU A 73 6.64 2.30 1.85
CA GLU A 73 6.50 2.88 3.19
C GLU A 73 7.67 2.48 4.11
N VAL A 74 8.07 1.20 4.09
CA VAL A 74 9.23 0.72 4.85
C VAL A 74 10.53 1.38 4.37
N ALA A 75 10.70 1.58 3.07
CA ALA A 75 11.89 2.25 2.52
C ALA A 75 11.98 3.73 2.93
N GLN A 76 10.85 4.46 2.95
CA GLN A 76 10.81 5.84 3.44
C GLN A 76 11.18 5.94 4.93
N VAL A 77 10.67 5.01 5.74
CA VAL A 77 11.02 4.94 7.17
C VAL A 77 12.51 4.62 7.38
N MET A 78 13.14 3.88 6.47
CA MET A 78 14.58 3.55 6.52
C MET A 78 15.48 4.72 6.11
N ASP A 79 15.03 5.59 5.21
CA ASP A 79 15.83 6.71 4.66
C ASP A 79 16.01 7.86 5.68
N HIS A 80 15.17 7.92 6.71
CA HIS A 80 15.28 8.88 7.80
C HIS A 80 16.21 8.36 8.90
N ARG A 81 17.52 8.44 8.65
CA ARG A 81 18.63 8.20 9.61
C ARG A 81 18.89 6.75 10.05
N GLY A 82 18.35 5.73 9.39
CA GLY A 82 18.60 4.33 9.78
C GLY A 82 18.14 3.97 11.20
N GLU A 83 17.34 4.84 11.83
CA GLU A 83 16.73 4.56 13.13
C GLU A 83 15.35 3.96 12.90
N ILE A 84 15.25 2.65 13.12
CA ILE A 84 13.96 1.98 13.16
C ILE A 84 13.16 2.60 14.30
N SER A 85 12.04 3.26 13.99
CA SER A 85 11.08 3.74 14.99
C SER A 85 10.89 2.67 16.06
N SER A 86 11.04 3.03 17.34
CA SER A 86 11.00 2.08 18.46
C SER A 86 9.74 1.21 18.47
N VAL A 87 8.64 1.73 17.91
CA VAL A 87 7.37 1.01 17.70
C VAL A 87 7.53 -0.11 16.65
N VAL A 88 8.18 0.19 15.52
CA VAL A 88 8.44 -0.78 14.43
C VAL A 88 9.43 -1.86 14.87
N ALA A 89 10.48 -1.47 15.59
CA ALA A 89 11.45 -2.42 16.15
C ALA A 89 10.78 -3.41 17.11
N ARG A 90 9.92 -2.90 18.00
CA ARG A 90 9.18 -3.71 18.98
C ARG A 90 8.13 -4.61 18.33
N ALA A 91 7.47 -4.15 17.27
CA ALA A 91 6.54 -4.98 16.49
C ALA A 91 7.26 -6.14 15.78
N ASN A 92 8.43 -5.88 15.19
CA ASN A 92 9.26 -6.92 14.58
C ASN A 92 9.77 -7.95 15.59
N GLU A 93 10.19 -7.51 16.78
CA GLU A 93 10.65 -8.42 17.85
C GLU A 93 9.52 -9.35 18.32
N LEU A 94 8.30 -8.82 18.52
CA LEU A 94 7.14 -9.61 18.90
C LEU A 94 6.77 -10.65 17.82
N ARG A 95 6.87 -10.27 16.54
CA ARG A 95 6.63 -11.18 15.42
C ARG A 95 7.66 -12.30 15.36
N GLN A 96 8.95 -12.01 15.54
CA GLN A 96 10.01 -13.02 15.58
C GLN A 96 9.81 -14.01 16.73
N ARG A 97 9.45 -13.51 17.92
CA ARG A 97 9.13 -14.37 19.08
C ARG A 97 7.92 -15.26 18.82
N PHE A 98 6.89 -14.73 18.14
CA PHE A 98 5.72 -15.52 17.78
C PHE A 98 6.07 -16.61 16.77
N GLN A 99 6.85 -16.28 15.74
CA GLN A 99 7.32 -17.23 14.72
C GLN A 99 8.23 -18.33 15.30
N ALA A 100 9.16 -17.98 16.19
CA ALA A 100 10.02 -18.96 16.86
C ALA A 100 9.23 -19.92 17.76
N ARG A 101 8.10 -19.47 18.30
CA ARG A 101 7.23 -20.27 19.18
C ARG A 101 6.31 -21.23 18.41
N ILE A 102 6.05 -20.98 17.13
CA ILE A 102 5.23 -21.84 16.26
C ILE A 102 6.05 -22.75 15.33
N SER A 103 7.38 -22.62 15.30
CA SER A 103 8.25 -23.57 14.59
C SER A 103 8.29 -24.92 15.34
N PRO A 104 7.80 -26.03 14.76
CA PRO A 104 7.91 -27.33 15.41
C PRO A 104 9.37 -27.77 15.36
N THR A 105 9.96 -28.01 16.53
CA THR A 105 11.29 -28.59 16.67
C THR A 105 11.31 -29.95 15.99
N SER A 106 11.97 -30.09 14.84
CA SER A 106 12.26 -31.39 14.26
C SER A 106 13.23 -32.12 15.18
N ARG A 107 12.70 -33.02 16.01
CA ARG A 107 13.47 -33.90 16.90
C ARG A 107 14.21 -34.92 16.03
N SER A 108 15.53 -34.76 15.93
CA SER A 108 16.43 -35.79 15.43
C SER A 108 16.40 -37.00 16.38
N GLY A 109 16.02 -38.16 15.87
CA GLY A 109 16.16 -39.43 16.56
C GLY A 109 17.41 -40.14 16.07
N SER A 110 18.49 -40.04 16.84
CA SER A 110 19.62 -40.96 16.77
C SER A 110 19.27 -42.23 17.56
N THR A 111 19.32 -43.39 16.91
CA THR A 111 19.42 -44.67 17.62
C THR A 111 20.61 -45.44 17.06
N SER A 112 21.72 -45.31 17.77
CA SER A 112 22.78 -46.31 17.82
C SER A 112 22.22 -47.62 18.39
N SER A 113 22.53 -48.75 17.77
CA SER A 113 22.25 -50.07 18.33
C SER A 113 23.43 -50.98 18.03
N THR A 114 24.27 -51.14 19.04
CA THR A 114 25.31 -52.16 19.18
C THR A 114 24.81 -53.25 20.13
N CYS A 115 24.78 -54.51 19.68
CA CYS A 115 25.17 -55.67 20.49
C CYS A 115 25.09 -56.96 19.67
N SER A 116 26.23 -57.65 19.59
CA SER A 116 26.32 -59.10 19.35
C SER A 116 25.81 -59.86 20.58
N PRO A 117 25.57 -61.17 20.45
CA PRO A 117 26.39 -62.07 21.25
C PRO A 117 26.85 -63.34 20.51
N ASP A 118 27.97 -63.89 21.02
CA ASP A 118 28.55 -65.19 20.69
C ASP A 118 27.63 -66.37 21.03
N SER A 119 27.62 -67.40 20.18
CA SER A 119 27.99 -68.81 20.47
C SER A 119 27.93 -69.66 19.21
#